data_AF-A0A6V7I7P6-F1
#
_entry.id   AF-A0A6V7I7P6-F1
#
_cell.length_a   1.000
_cell.length_b   1.000
_cell.length_c   1.000
_cell.angle_alpha   90.00
_cell.angle_beta   90.00
_cell.angle_gamma   90.00
#
_symmetry.space_group_name_H-M   'P 1'
#
loop_
_entity.id
_entity.type
_entity.pdbx_description
1 polymer ?
#
loop_
_entity_poly.entity_id
_entity_poly.type
_entity_poly.pdbx_seq_one_letter_code
_entity_poly.pdbx_strand_id
1 'polypeptide(L)'
;NEAADPPIYNYHSTWNNRITWGEYMDKAYQNGKKTPSVRSIWCFNMTTATNAFTFYILSVLLHILPALLVDIGLFVIGQKP
;
A
#
# COMPACT_ATOMS: atom_id res chain seq x y z
N ASN A 1 -27.02 6.70 35.17
CA ASN A 1 -26.62 6.06 33.90
C ASN A 1 -25.14 6.29 33.71
N GLU A 2 -24.32 5.42 34.31
CA GLU A 2 -22.87 5.44 34.17
C GLU A 2 -22.52 5.12 32.71
N ALA A 3 -21.98 6.11 32.00
CA ALA A 3 -21.25 5.84 30.78
C ALA A 3 -19.95 5.13 31.21
N ALA A 4 -19.91 3.81 31.11
CA ALA A 4 -18.73 3.03 31.41
C ALA A 4 -17.53 3.58 30.62
N ASP A 5 -16.40 3.76 31.30
CA ASP A 5 -15.17 4.23 30.67
C ASP A 5 -14.81 3.34 29.45
N PRO A 6 -14.33 3.92 28.34
CA PRO A 6 -13.99 3.13 27.17
C PRO A 6 -12.88 2.13 27.53
N PRO A 7 -12.99 0.87 27.09
CA PRO A 7 -11.98 -0.14 27.39
C PRO A 7 -10.62 0.27 26.83
N ILE A 8 -9.59 0.23 27.69
CA ILE A 8 -8.20 0.48 27.29
C ILE A 8 -7.60 -0.83 26.77
N TYR A 9 -7.27 -0.86 25.49
CA TYR A 9 -6.60 -2.01 24.87
C TYR A 9 -5.10 -1.76 24.73
N ASN A 10 -4.29 -2.72 25.15
CA ASN A 10 -2.86 -2.74 24.84
C ASN A 10 -2.64 -3.49 23.53
N TYR A 11 -2.22 -2.78 22.48
CA TYR A 11 -1.89 -3.36 21.19
C TYR A 11 -0.37 -3.40 21.00
N HIS A 12 0.19 -4.61 20.93
CA HIS A 12 1.61 -4.83 20.66
C HIS A 12 1.80 -6.03 19.73
N SER A 13 2.90 -6.02 18.96
CA SER A 13 3.30 -7.17 18.16
C SER A 13 3.79 -8.30 19.07
N THR A 14 3.23 -9.50 18.92
CA THR A 14 3.70 -10.69 19.64
C THR A 14 4.49 -11.59 18.72
N TRP A 15 5.57 -12.19 19.23
CA TRP A 15 6.39 -13.14 18.47
C TRP A 15 5.67 -14.45 18.13
N ASN A 16 4.57 -14.75 18.83
CA ASN A 16 3.77 -15.96 18.68
C ASN A 16 2.64 -15.81 17.65
N ASN A 17 2.33 -14.57 17.22
CA ASN A 17 1.30 -14.30 16.22
C ASN A 17 1.86 -13.36 15.14
N ARG A 18 2.91 -13.83 14.45
CA ARG A 18 3.53 -13.07 13.35
C ARG A 18 2.63 -13.19 12.13
N ILE A 19 2.36 -12.06 11.51
CA ILE A 19 1.77 -12.00 10.17
C ILE A 19 2.85 -11.54 9.19
N THR A 20 2.80 -12.09 8.00
CA THR A 20 3.59 -11.60 6.86
C THR A 20 3.03 -10.28 6.36
N TRP A 21 3.84 -9.52 5.63
CA TRP A 21 3.37 -8.32 4.95
C TRP A 21 2.23 -8.63 3.97
N GLY A 22 2.27 -9.76 3.26
CA GLY A 22 1.17 -10.18 2.39
C GLY A 22 -0.15 -10.34 3.16
N GLU A 23 -0.14 -11.09 4.26
CA GLU A 23 -1.35 -11.30 5.09
C GLU A 23 -1.88 -10.01 5.72
N TYR A 24 -0.99 -9.13 6.17
CA TYR A 24 -1.38 -7.82 6.66
C TYR A 24 -2.10 -7.02 5.57
N MET A 25 -1.53 -6.98 4.38
CA MET A 25 -2.04 -6.22 3.24
C MET A 25 -3.37 -6.79 2.73
N ASP A 26 -3.54 -8.11 2.72
CA ASP A 26 -4.82 -8.75 2.38
C ASP A 26 -5.91 -8.37 3.38
N LYS A 27 -5.60 -8.43 4.69
CA LYS A 27 -6.53 -7.99 5.74
C LYS A 27 -6.85 -6.50 5.61
N ALA A 28 -5.85 -5.67 5.33
CA ALA A 28 -6.02 -4.23 5.16
C ALA A 28 -6.91 -3.93 3.94
N TYR A 29 -6.72 -4.62 2.82
CA TYR A 29 -7.52 -4.44 1.62
C TYR A 29 -8.98 -4.89 1.81
N GLN A 30 -9.19 -6.06 2.43
CA GLN A 30 -10.54 -6.59 2.69
C GLN A 30 -11.35 -5.70 3.65
N ASN A 31 -10.71 -5.16 4.69
CA ASN A 31 -11.40 -4.34 5.69
C ASN A 31 -11.44 -2.86 5.31
N GLY A 32 -10.37 -2.32 4.72
CA GLY A 32 -10.30 -0.93 4.30
C GLY A 32 -11.35 -0.57 3.25
N LYS A 33 -11.71 -1.52 2.37
CA LYS A 33 -12.82 -1.34 1.42
C LYS A 33 -14.19 -1.19 2.07
N LYS A 34 -14.40 -1.78 3.25
CA LYS A 34 -15.68 -1.69 3.97
C LYS A 34 -15.85 -0.35 4.67
N THR A 35 -14.73 0.31 4.98
CA THR A 35 -14.70 1.59 5.69
C THR A 35 -13.75 2.56 5.01
N PRO A 36 -14.03 2.99 3.76
CA PRO A 36 -13.19 3.96 3.08
C PRO A 36 -13.23 5.29 3.85
N SER A 37 -12.09 5.99 3.91
CA SER A 37 -12.09 7.37 4.42
C SER A 37 -12.98 8.23 3.53
N VAL A 38 -13.81 9.08 4.14
CA VAL A 38 -14.73 10.00 3.44
C VAL A 38 -13.98 10.91 2.46
N ARG A 39 -12.67 11.13 2.69
CA ARG A 39 -11.79 11.93 1.84
C ARG A 39 -10.86 11.09 0.96
N SER A 40 -11.07 9.78 0.88
CA SER A 40 -10.23 8.92 0.03
C SER A 40 -10.58 9.12 -1.43
N ILE A 41 -9.64 9.69 -2.19
CA ILE A 41 -9.72 9.82 -3.65
C ILE A 41 -9.01 8.64 -4.34
N TRP A 42 -8.04 8.03 -3.66
CA TRP A 42 -7.17 7.01 -4.24
C TRP A 42 -7.63 5.58 -3.94
N CYS A 43 -7.77 4.77 -4.99
CA CYS A 43 -7.96 3.32 -4.87
C CYS A 43 -6.65 2.68 -4.41
N PHE A 44 -6.59 2.28 -3.14
CA PHE A 44 -5.42 1.60 -2.59
C PHE A 44 -5.08 0.33 -3.39
N ASN A 45 -3.87 0.26 -3.92
CA ASN A 45 -3.30 -0.89 -4.60
C ASN A 45 -1.85 -1.04 -4.15
N MET A 46 -1.45 -2.25 -3.76
CA MET A 46 -0.10 -2.58 -3.34
C MET A 46 0.19 -4.02 -3.78
N THR A 47 1.38 -4.25 -4.34
CA THR A 47 1.87 -5.59 -4.65
C THR A 47 3.06 -5.90 -3.75
N THR A 48 2.93 -6.91 -2.90
CA THR A 48 4.01 -7.36 -2.01
C THR A 48 4.86 -8.42 -2.70
N ALA A 49 6.19 -8.33 -2.58
CA ALA A 49 7.12 -9.31 -3.11
C ALA A 49 7.69 -10.20 -2.00
N THR A 50 7.75 -11.51 -2.24
CA THR A 50 8.28 -12.50 -1.26
C THR A 50 9.80 -12.52 -1.21
N ASN A 51 10.48 -12.01 -2.23
CA ASN A 51 11.94 -11.97 -2.30
C ASN A 51 12.45 -10.73 -3.06
N ALA A 52 13.72 -10.42 -2.89
CA ALA A 52 14.35 -9.24 -3.48
C ALA A 52 14.35 -9.26 -5.02
N PHE A 53 14.53 -10.41 -5.65
CA PHE A 53 14.56 -10.53 -7.11
C PHE A 53 13.20 -10.14 -7.73
N THR A 54 12.11 -10.69 -7.20
CA THR A 54 10.75 -10.32 -7.61
C THR A 54 10.48 -8.84 -7.33
N PHE A 55 10.95 -8.31 -6.19
CA PHE A 55 10.82 -6.89 -5.87
C PHE A 55 11.47 -5.98 -6.92
N TYR A 56 12.70 -6.28 -7.34
CA TYR A 56 13.39 -5.47 -8.35
C TYR A 56 12.70 -5.55 -9.71
N ILE A 57 12.25 -6.73 -10.15
CA ILE A 57 11.49 -6.87 -11.40
C ILE A 57 10.22 -6.02 -11.35
N LEU A 58 9.42 -6.14 -10.28
CA LEU A 58 8.20 -5.36 -10.11
C LEU A 58 8.49 -3.85 -10.04
N SER A 59 9.58 -3.45 -9.39
CA SER A 59 9.98 -2.04 -9.32
C SER A 59 10.31 -1.47 -10.70
N VAL A 60 11.07 -2.21 -11.50
CA VAL A 60 11.39 -1.79 -12.88
C VAL A 60 10.12 -1.69 -13.71
N LEU A 61 9.25 -2.69 -13.66
CA LEU A 61 8.06 -2.75 -14.53
C LEU A 61 6.95 -1.78 -14.12
N LEU A 62 6.69 -1.62 -12.82
CA LEU A 62 5.56 -0.84 -12.32
C LEU A 62 5.90 0.62 -12.04
N HIS A 63 7.18 0.96 -11.84
CA HIS A 63 7.59 2.33 -11.46
C HIS A 63 8.54 2.94 -12.49
N ILE A 64 9.68 2.29 -12.75
CA ILE A 64 10.74 2.90 -13.58
C ILE A 64 10.33 2.97 -15.05
N LEU A 65 9.87 1.87 -15.62
CA LEU A 65 9.51 1.81 -17.03
C LEU A 65 8.35 2.77 -17.37
N PRO A 66 7.25 2.83 -16.61
CA PRO A 66 6.19 3.81 -16.87
C PRO A 66 6.67 5.25 -16.73
N ALA A 67 7.49 5.56 -15.70
CA ALA A 67 8.05 6.90 -15.52
C ALA A 67 8.91 7.30 -16.73
N LEU A 68 9.81 6.41 -17.17
CA LEU A 68 10.68 6.67 -18.32
C LEU A 68 9.87 6.87 -19.61
N LEU A 69 8.81 6.09 -19.82
CA LEU A 69 7.94 6.25 -20.99
C LEU A 69 7.24 7.61 -20.99
N VAL A 70 6.79 8.08 -19.83
CA VAL A 70 6.19 9.41 -19.68
C VAL A 70 7.23 10.49 -19.94
N ASP A 71 8.42 10.38 -19.35
CA ASP A 71 9.51 11.37 -19.52
C ASP A 71 9.94 11.47 -20.99
N ILE A 72 10.11 10.34 -21.67
CA ILE A 72 10.43 10.31 -23.10
C ILE A 72 9.27 10.92 -23.91
N GLY A 73 8.03 10.58 -23.58
CA GLY A 73 6.85 11.14 -24.22
C GLY A 73 6.80 12.68 -24.11
N LEU A 74 7.00 13.20 -22.90
CA LEU A 74 7.07 14.63 -22.62
C LEU A 74 8.23 15.32 -23.36
N PHE A 75 9.40 14.69 -23.38
CA PHE A 75 10.56 15.18 -24.12
C PHE A 75 10.28 15.28 -25.62
N VAL A 76 9.66 14.25 -26.21
CA VAL A 76 9.32 14.22 -27.65
C VAL A 76 8.30 15.29 -28.02
N ILE A 77 7.32 15.59 -27.16
CA ILE A 77 6.35 16.68 -27.41
C ILE A 77 6.90 18.08 -27.09
N GLY A 78 8.20 18.20 -26.79
CA GLY A 78 8.87 19.46 -26.52
C GLY A 78 8.47 20.11 -25.19
N GLN A 79 7.88 19.34 -24.26
CA GLN A 79 7.70 19.81 -22.89
C GLN A 79 9.06 19.85 -22.22
N LYS A 80 9.42 21.03 -21.73
CA LYS A 80 10.66 21.24 -20.99
C LYS A 80 10.48 20.70 -19.56
N PRO A 81 11.53 20.10 -18.96
CA PRO A 81 11.50 19.62 -17.58
C PRO A 81 11.14 20.71 -16.57
#